data_AF-A0A924NLW7-F1
#
_entry.id   AF-A0A924NLW7-F1
#
_cell.length_a   1.000
_cell.length_b   1.000
_cell.length_c   1.000
_cell.angle_alpha   90.00
_cell.angle_beta   90.00
_cell.angle_gamma   90.00
#
_symmetry.space_group_name_H-M   'P 1'
#
loop_
_entity.id
_entity.type
_entity.pdbx_description
1 polymer ?
#
loop_
_entity_poly.entity_id
_entity_poly.type
_entity_poly.pdbx_seq_one_letter_code
_entity_poly.pdbx_strand_id
1 'polypeptide(L)'
;MLRTVTATRYVTPLREGGSLPGLMEADDLGTYVVKYVGAGQGRKALVAEVACAGLARALDLPVPKLVLVEVDPLLGRSEPDEEVQDLL
;
A
#
# COMPACT_ATOMS: atom_id res chain seq x y z
N MET A 1 -11.90 -13.53 -0.93
CA MET A 1 -11.29 -12.57 -1.86
C MET A 1 -10.99 -11.28 -1.10
N LEU A 2 -9.87 -10.60 -1.39
CA LEU A 2 -9.61 -9.29 -0.80
C LEU A 2 -10.58 -8.27 -1.39
N ARG A 3 -11.06 -7.36 -0.56
CA ARG A 3 -11.85 -6.22 -1.02
C ARG A 3 -10.95 -5.26 -1.78
N THR A 4 -11.45 -4.68 -2.86
CA THR A 4 -10.76 -3.64 -3.64
C THR A 4 -11.36 -2.27 -3.32
N VAL A 5 -10.50 -1.25 -3.22
CA VAL A 5 -10.85 0.17 -3.07
C VAL A 5 -10.01 1.01 -4.02
N THR A 6 -10.48 2.21 -4.36
CA THR A 6 -9.74 3.15 -5.20
C THR A 6 -9.11 4.24 -4.36
N ALA A 7 -7.81 4.46 -4.48
CA ALA A 7 -7.15 5.59 -3.82
C ALA A 7 -7.68 6.91 -4.38
N THR A 8 -8.02 7.84 -3.49
CA THR A 8 -8.58 9.15 -3.83
C THR A 8 -7.64 10.29 -3.48
N ARG A 9 -6.76 10.09 -2.49
CA ARG A 9 -5.78 11.09 -2.08
C ARG A 9 -4.51 10.45 -1.54
N TYR A 10 -3.37 10.92 -2.01
CA TYR A 10 -2.08 10.67 -1.38
C TYR A 10 -1.89 11.65 -0.23
N VAL A 11 -1.71 11.14 1.00
CA VAL A 11 -1.66 11.96 2.21
C VAL A 11 -0.23 12.33 2.59
N THR A 12 0.64 11.31 2.75
CA THR A 12 2.03 11.50 3.14
C THR A 12 2.84 10.23 2.85
N PRO A 13 4.14 10.35 2.54
CA PRO A 13 5.04 9.20 2.51
C PRO A 13 5.28 8.71 3.94
N LEU A 14 5.49 7.41 4.10
CA LEU A 14 6.01 6.79 5.30
C LEU A 14 7.45 6.34 5.03
N ARG A 15 8.41 7.06 5.62
CA ARG A 15 9.84 6.96 5.32
C ARG A 15 10.55 5.86 6.12
N GLU A 16 9.83 4.82 6.51
CA GLU A 16 10.38 3.71 7.28
C GLU A 16 10.78 2.55 6.37
N GLY A 17 12.09 2.33 6.26
CA GLY A 17 12.67 1.25 5.45
C GLY A 17 12.63 1.52 3.93
N GLY A 18 13.24 0.61 3.16
CA GLY A 18 13.46 0.80 1.72
C GLY A 18 12.25 0.53 0.82
N SER A 19 11.05 0.32 1.39
CA SER A 19 9.83 0.09 0.59
C SER A 19 8.97 1.34 0.39
N LEU A 20 9.28 2.43 1.10
CA LEU A 20 8.64 3.76 1.01
C LEU A 20 7.10 3.72 0.80
N PRO A 21 6.32 3.06 1.68
CA PRO A 21 4.87 3.03 1.53
C PRO A 21 4.26 4.42 1.72
N GLY A 22 3.06 4.64 1.19
CA GLY A 22 2.32 5.90 1.38
C GLY A 22 1.07 5.71 2.22
N LEU A 23 0.69 6.76 2.95
CA LEU A 23 -0.63 6.87 3.55
C LEU A 23 -1.60 7.43 2.51
N MET A 24 -2.69 6.72 2.24
CA MET A 24 -3.69 7.12 1.25
C MET A 24 -5.10 7.07 1.82
N GLU A 25 -5.94 8.01 1.39
CA GLU A 25 -7.40 7.91 1.55
C GLU A 25 -8.00 7.21 0.33
N ALA A 26 -9.13 6.53 0.52
CA ALA A 26 -9.83 5.82 -0.55
C ALA A 26 -11.31 6.20 -0.66
N ASP A 27 -11.95 5.69 -1.73
CA ASP A 27 -13.36 5.92 -2.09
C ASP A 27 -14.37 5.45 -1.03
N ASP A 28 -13.95 4.59 -0.11
CA ASP A 28 -14.75 4.06 0.98
C ASP A 28 -14.63 4.87 2.29
N LEU A 29 -14.03 6.07 2.21
CA LEU A 29 -13.73 6.94 3.35
C LEU A 29 -12.70 6.35 4.34
N GLY A 30 -12.02 5.27 3.95
CA GLY A 30 -10.95 4.65 4.73
C GLY A 30 -9.59 5.31 4.49
N THR A 31 -8.67 5.06 5.42
CA THR A 31 -7.26 5.45 5.31
C THR A 31 -6.38 4.19 5.40
N TYR A 32 -5.43 4.07 4.47
CA TYR A 32 -4.64 2.87 4.26
C TYR A 32 -3.16 3.17 4.18
N VAL A 33 -2.35 2.26 4.73
CA VAL A 33 -0.92 2.16 4.39
C VAL A 33 -0.82 1.36 3.11
N VAL A 34 -0.35 1.98 2.03
CA VAL A 34 -0.30 1.40 0.69
C VAL A 34 1.14 1.05 0.35
N LYS A 35 1.37 -0.22 0.04
CA LYS A 35 2.62 -0.74 -0.51
C LYS A 35 2.48 -0.86 -2.03
N TYR A 36 3.48 -0.36 -2.75
CA TYR A 36 3.41 -0.26 -4.21
C TYR A 36 3.99 -1.46 -4.92
N VAL A 37 3.56 -1.65 -6.17
CA VAL A 37 4.15 -2.65 -7.07
C VAL A 37 5.56 -2.25 -7.49
N GLY A 38 5.87 -0.94 -7.57
CA GLY A 38 7.20 -0.44 -7.95
C GLY A 38 8.28 -0.54 -6.87
N ALA A 39 7.91 -0.76 -5.61
CA ALA A 39 8.87 -0.90 -4.49
C ALA A 39 9.82 -2.09 -4.73
N GLY A 40 11.08 -2.01 -4.29
CA GLY A 40 12.21 -2.80 -4.83
C GLY A 40 12.03 -4.32 -5.05
N GLN A 41 11.25 -5.03 -4.23
CA GLN A 41 10.96 -6.48 -4.41
C GLN A 41 9.76 -6.77 -5.33
N GLY A 42 9.16 -5.72 -5.89
CA GLY A 42 8.07 -5.73 -6.83
C GLY A 42 6.80 -6.39 -6.29
N ARG A 43 6.03 -6.97 -7.21
CA ARG A 43 4.83 -7.77 -6.92
C ARG A 43 5.04 -8.88 -5.88
N LYS A 44 6.27 -9.43 -5.76
CA LYS A 44 6.55 -10.51 -4.81
C LYS A 44 6.42 -10.06 -3.36
N ALA A 45 6.78 -8.81 -3.06
CA ALA A 45 6.54 -8.25 -1.73
C ALA A 45 5.04 -8.22 -1.41
N LEU A 46 4.20 -7.75 -2.35
CA LEU A 46 2.75 -7.71 -2.14
C LEU A 46 2.15 -9.11 -1.94
N VAL A 47 2.64 -10.11 -2.68
CA VAL A 47 2.24 -11.51 -2.46
C VAL A 47 2.64 -11.98 -1.05
N ALA A 48 3.84 -11.62 -0.59
CA ALA A 48 4.29 -11.96 0.76
C ALA A 48 3.42 -11.30 1.84
N GLU A 49 2.99 -10.04 1.66
CA GLU A 49 2.04 -9.38 2.58
C GLU A 49 0.74 -10.18 2.71
N VAL A 50 0.16 -10.60 1.59
CA VAL A 50 -1.09 -11.38 1.59
C VAL A 50 -0.89 -12.74 2.24
N ALA A 51 0.20 -13.44 1.93
CA ALA A 51 0.51 -14.74 2.49
C ALA A 51 0.75 -14.65 4.02
N CYS A 52 1.60 -13.74 4.46
CA CYS A 52 1.94 -13.56 5.87
C CYS A 52 0.74 -13.10 6.70
N ALA A 53 -0.07 -12.16 6.20
CA ALA A 53 -1.29 -11.76 6.89
C ALA A 53 -2.32 -12.89 6.94
N GLY A 54 -2.43 -13.70 5.88
CA GLY A 54 -3.28 -14.90 5.89
C GLY A 54 -2.87 -15.90 6.96
N LEU A 55 -1.58 -16.18 7.07
CA LEU A 55 -1.01 -17.05 8.12
C LEU A 55 -1.24 -16.46 9.51
N ALA A 56 -0.94 -15.17 9.71
CA ALA A 56 -1.15 -14.50 10.99
C ALA A 56 -2.61 -14.53 11.44
N ARG A 57 -3.56 -14.31 10.52
CA ARG A 57 -5.01 -14.45 10.80
C ARG A 57 -5.39 -15.87 11.17
N ALA A 58 -4.82 -16.88 10.51
CA ALA A 58 -5.09 -18.28 10.82
C ALA A 58 -4.53 -18.69 12.20
N LEU A 59 -3.55 -17.95 12.72
CA LEU A 59 -2.94 -18.13 14.04
C LEU A 59 -3.53 -17.17 15.10
N ASP A 60 -4.63 -16.47 14.80
CA ASP A 60 -5.27 -15.48 15.67
C ASP A 60 -4.33 -14.36 16.16
N LEU A 61 -3.29 -14.04 15.38
CA LEU A 61 -2.38 -12.93 15.67
C LEU A 61 -3.02 -11.59 15.26
N PRO A 62 -2.76 -10.51 16.02
CA PRO A 62 -3.23 -9.17 15.66
C PRO A 62 -2.53 -8.71 14.37
N VAL A 63 -3.27 -8.68 13.27
CA VAL A 63 -2.80 -8.18 11.98
C VAL A 63 -3.85 -7.25 11.36
N PRO A 64 -3.45 -6.15 10.71
CA PRO A 64 -4.38 -5.27 10.03
C PRO A 64 -5.22 -5.99 8.97
N LYS A 65 -6.43 -5.48 8.71
CA LYS A 65 -7.22 -5.95 7.56
C LYS A 65 -6.54 -5.53 6.26
N LEU A 66 -6.36 -6.48 5.36
CA LEU A 66 -5.83 -6.20 4.03
C LEU A 66 -6.95 -5.86 3.04
N VAL A 67 -6.62 -4.93 2.14
CA VAL A 67 -7.40 -4.58 0.95
C VAL A 67 -6.46 -4.50 -0.25
N LEU A 68 -7.02 -4.63 -1.45
CA LEU A 68 -6.35 -4.22 -2.67
C LEU A 68 -6.68 -2.75 -2.92
N VAL A 69 -5.68 -1.95 -3.25
CA VAL A 69 -5.86 -0.54 -3.56
C VAL A 69 -5.48 -0.32 -5.01
N GLU A 70 -6.41 0.19 -5.80
CA GLU A 70 -6.13 0.71 -7.13
C GLU A 70 -5.61 2.13 -6.98
N VAL A 71 -4.43 2.41 -7.55
CA VAL A 71 -3.73 3.68 -7.40
C VAL A 71 -3.53 4.28 -8.79
N ASP A 72 -4.04 5.50 -8.99
CA ASP A 72 -3.70 6.31 -10.15
C ASP A 72 -2.28 6.90 -9.97
N PRO A 73 -1.32 6.62 -10.86
CA PRO A 73 0.03 7.18 -10.80
C PRO A 73 0.06 8.71 -10.69
N LEU A 74 -0.99 9.40 -11.17
CA LEU A 74 -1.11 10.85 -11.06
C LEU A 74 -1.18 11.36 -9.61
N LEU A 75 -1.66 10.55 -8.67
CA LEU A 75 -1.71 10.91 -7.25
C LEU A 75 -0.32 11.12 -6.65
N GLY A 76 0.72 10.50 -7.22
CA GLY A 76 2.11 10.64 -6.79
C GLY A 76 2.81 11.91 -7.26
N ARG A 77 2.29 12.60 -8.28
CA ARG A 77 3.01 13.71 -8.94
C ARG A 77 3.29 14.92 -8.04
N SER A 78 2.52 15.10 -6.97
CA SER A 78 2.75 16.18 -6.01
C SER A 78 3.75 15.82 -4.91
N GLU A 79 4.20 14.57 -4.83
CA GLU A 79 5.23 14.15 -3.88
C GLU A 79 6.58 14.76 -4.28
N PRO A 80 7.26 15.52 -3.42
CA PRO A 80 8.56 16.12 -3.76
C PRO A 80 9.69 15.09 -3.95
N ASP A 81 9.53 13.87 -3.44
CA ASP A 81 10.52 12.80 -3.52
C ASP A 81 10.38 11.98 -4.81
N GLU A 82 11.34 12.14 -5.73
CA GLU A 82 11.36 11.42 -7.02
C GLU A 82 11.40 9.90 -6.84
N GLU A 83 12.07 9.39 -5.79
CA GLU A 83 12.12 7.94 -5.55
C GLU A 83 10.73 7.39 -5.28
N VAL A 84 9.87 8.15 -4.59
CA VAL A 84 8.48 7.77 -4.31
C VAL A 84 7.59 7.92 -5.55
N GLN A 85 7.83 8.95 -6.37
CA GLN A 85 7.11 9.12 -7.63
C GLN A 85 7.30 7.91 -8.56
N ASP A 86 8.52 7.36 -8.62
CA ASP A 86 8.85 6.20 -9.44
C ASP A 86 8.18 4.89 -8.97
N LEU A 87 7.62 4.85 -7.76
CA LEU A 87 6.97 3.65 -7.22
C LEU A 87 5.49 3.52 -7.61
N LEU A 88 4.85 4.65 -7.93
CA LEU A 88 3.41 4.82 -8.11
C LEU A 88 2.97 4.63 -9.57
#